data_AF-A0A2T2P897-F1
#
_entry.id   AF-A0A2T2P897-F1
#
_cell.length_a   1.000
_cell.length_b   1.000
_cell.length_c   1.000
_cell.angle_alpha   90.00
_cell.angle_beta   90.00
_cell.angle_gamma   90.00
#
_symmetry.space_group_name_H-M   'P 1'
#
loop_
_entity.id
_entity.type
_entity.pdbx_description
1 polymer ?
#
loop_
_entity_poly.entity_id
_entity_poly.type
_entity_poly.pdbx_seq_one_letter_code
_entity_poly.pdbx_strand_id
1 'polypeptide(L)'
;MAPATKKIPKPVFKTADPYTATTWPEISHDDQHDILELLCSLLEPLGHHRKTHIQPSRGKKRKRNAKVAAAAAAQDPASGAEDADMADAPPPPPELSRHVLVGLNSVTRHLEALAAKSAPPTMKGLHAPSSASKPGEPTPPDQKTAAVENTPSHRSVETKGDPAQSTPIPAPELRSLSLVIIPHPAPQTSPVYAHLPTLLHLSALPPSPQTAADNPTRLVPLQSSSESRLAEALHIPRVGAIGILADAPGTMGLVDYVRERVGPTQCRWVDEALNGGWGGVKVSSSAA
;
A
#
# COMPACT_ATOMS: atom_id res chain seq x y z
N MET A 1 -17.35 67.43 14.37
CA MET A 1 -17.37 65.97 14.16
C MET A 1 -16.30 65.36 15.06
N ALA A 2 -16.60 64.28 15.80
CA ALA A 2 -15.61 63.59 16.62
C ALA A 2 -14.93 62.47 15.81
N PRO A 3 -13.61 62.22 15.96
CA PRO A 3 -12.92 61.15 15.25
C PRO A 3 -13.29 59.78 15.83
N ALA A 4 -13.59 58.81 14.97
CA ALA A 4 -13.89 57.45 15.39
C ALA A 4 -12.64 56.73 15.90
N THR A 5 -12.62 56.37 17.18
CA THR A 5 -11.52 55.62 17.80
C THR A 5 -11.53 54.16 17.33
N LYS A 6 -10.57 53.80 16.47
CA LYS A 6 -10.35 52.40 16.06
C LYS A 6 -9.96 51.59 17.30
N LYS A 7 -10.82 50.66 17.72
CA LYS A 7 -10.54 49.75 18.84
C LYS A 7 -9.40 48.82 18.43
N ILE A 8 -8.32 48.82 19.20
CA ILE A 8 -7.19 47.90 19.01
C ILE A 8 -7.70 46.48 19.31
N PRO A 9 -7.56 45.51 18.40
CA PRO A 9 -7.99 44.13 18.64
C PRO A 9 -7.11 43.46 19.71
N LYS A 10 -7.72 42.58 20.51
CA LYS A 10 -7.00 41.82 21.54
C LYS A 10 -6.09 40.78 20.85
N PRO A 11 -4.82 40.62 21.27
CA PRO A 11 -3.94 39.62 20.68
C PRO A 11 -4.46 38.20 20.94
N VAL A 12 -4.41 37.34 19.92
CA VAL A 12 -4.79 35.93 20.02
C VAL A 12 -3.55 35.07 19.89
N PHE A 13 -3.26 34.30 20.94
CA PHE A 13 -2.17 33.33 20.98
C PHE A 13 -2.69 31.96 20.54
N LYS A 14 -1.94 31.27 19.67
CA LYS A 14 -2.24 29.92 19.19
C LYS A 14 -1.00 29.04 19.35
N THR A 15 -1.17 27.87 19.94
CA THR A 15 -0.12 26.84 19.98
C THR A 15 0.17 26.33 18.57
N ALA A 16 1.44 26.07 18.29
CA ALA A 16 1.93 25.48 17.05
C ALA A 16 2.70 24.18 17.37
N ASP A 17 2.90 23.33 16.35
CA ASP A 17 3.65 22.08 16.49
C ASP A 17 5.12 22.37 16.89
N PRO A 18 5.63 21.79 18.00
CA PRO A 18 7.01 21.96 18.42
C PRO A 18 8.03 21.25 17.52
N TYR A 19 7.66 20.24 16.73
CA TYR A 19 8.61 19.46 15.95
C TYR A 19 8.96 20.07 14.58
N THR A 20 9.98 19.51 13.90
CA THR A 20 10.38 19.96 12.56
C THR A 20 9.48 19.39 11.46
N ALA A 21 8.84 20.28 10.69
CA ALA A 21 7.95 19.90 9.60
C ALA A 21 8.63 19.02 8.53
N THR A 22 7.92 17.98 8.08
CA THR A 22 8.30 17.09 6.99
C THR A 22 8.63 17.87 5.70
N THR A 23 9.84 17.68 5.16
CA THR A 23 10.26 18.26 3.88
C THR A 23 9.95 17.30 2.74
N TRP A 24 9.05 17.71 1.86
CA TRP A 24 8.76 17.05 0.59
C TRP A 24 9.81 17.47 -0.47
N PRO A 25 10.18 16.59 -1.40
CA PRO A 25 11.11 16.95 -2.48
C PRO A 25 10.40 17.85 -3.51
N GLU A 26 11.06 18.94 -3.87
CA GLU A 26 10.68 19.81 -4.98
C GLU A 26 11.27 19.24 -6.28
N ILE A 27 10.51 19.30 -7.38
CA ILE A 27 10.87 18.70 -8.68
C ILE A 27 10.46 19.67 -9.78
N SER A 28 11.34 19.91 -10.77
CA SER A 28 11.01 20.76 -11.92
C SER A 28 9.77 20.27 -12.66
N HIS A 29 9.03 21.18 -13.29
CA HIS A 29 7.92 20.80 -14.17
C HIS A 29 8.38 19.90 -15.32
N ASP A 30 9.59 20.15 -15.83
CA ASP A 30 10.16 19.42 -16.97
C ASP A 30 10.63 18.02 -16.55
N ASP A 31 11.33 17.89 -15.41
CA ASP A 31 11.66 16.59 -14.82
C ASP A 31 10.37 15.79 -14.51
N GLN A 32 9.30 16.43 -14.01
CA GLN A 32 7.99 15.78 -13.81
C GLN A 32 7.35 15.27 -15.11
N HIS A 33 7.63 15.91 -16.26
CA HIS A 33 7.17 15.47 -17.57
C HIS A 33 7.99 14.27 -18.07
N ASP A 34 9.32 14.36 -18.04
CA ASP A 34 10.23 13.28 -18.45
C ASP A 34 9.99 12.00 -17.62
N ILE A 35 9.87 12.14 -16.29
CA ILE A 35 9.55 11.04 -15.38
C ILE A 35 8.19 10.41 -15.73
N LEU A 36 7.21 11.21 -16.16
CA LEU A 36 5.88 10.72 -16.55
C LEU A 36 5.92 9.97 -17.90
N GLU A 37 6.68 10.44 -18.89
CA GLU A 37 6.83 9.71 -20.17
C GLU A 37 7.52 8.36 -19.96
N LEU A 38 8.65 8.35 -19.25
CA LEU A 38 9.38 7.12 -18.90
C LEU A 38 8.49 6.13 -18.11
N LEU A 39 7.69 6.63 -17.18
CA LEU A 39 6.75 5.83 -16.39
C LEU A 39 5.58 5.32 -17.24
N CYS A 40 5.03 6.12 -18.16
CA CYS A 40 3.99 5.66 -19.08
C CYS A 40 4.50 4.52 -19.98
N SER A 41 5.68 4.68 -20.57
CA SER A 41 6.32 3.63 -21.40
C SER A 41 6.60 2.34 -20.62
N LEU A 42 7.06 2.46 -19.37
CA LEU A 42 7.30 1.32 -18.49
C LEU A 42 6.01 0.54 -18.13
N LEU A 43 4.88 1.23 -18.04
CA LEU A 43 3.61 0.65 -17.57
C LEU A 43 2.68 0.21 -18.70
N GLU A 44 2.86 0.70 -19.92
CA GLU A 44 2.09 0.34 -21.11
C GLU A 44 2.01 -1.18 -21.38
N PRO A 45 3.07 -2.00 -21.21
CA PRO A 45 2.98 -3.46 -21.33
C PRO A 45 2.04 -4.10 -20.30
N LEU A 46 1.96 -3.51 -19.09
CA LEU A 46 1.03 -3.96 -18.04
C LEU A 46 -0.41 -3.59 -18.39
N GLY A 47 -0.65 -2.40 -18.95
CA GLY A 47 -1.97 -1.99 -19.48
C GLY A 47 -2.44 -2.89 -20.62
N HIS A 48 -1.56 -3.22 -21.57
CA HIS A 48 -1.86 -4.13 -22.67
C HIS A 48 -2.26 -5.52 -22.16
N HIS A 49 -1.44 -6.15 -21.31
CA HIS A 49 -1.77 -7.45 -20.72
C HIS A 49 -3.10 -7.44 -19.92
N ARG A 50 -3.39 -6.33 -19.22
CA ARG A 50 -4.68 -6.15 -18.52
C ARG A 50 -5.84 -6.08 -19.50
N LYS A 51 -5.71 -5.30 -20.57
CA LYS A 51 -6.72 -5.10 -21.62
C LYS A 51 -7.04 -6.38 -22.41
N THR A 52 -6.06 -7.25 -22.63
CA THR A 52 -6.25 -8.52 -23.37
C THR A 52 -6.68 -9.69 -22.49
N HIS A 53 -6.10 -9.85 -21.29
CA HIS A 53 -6.30 -11.07 -20.48
C HIS A 53 -7.15 -10.87 -19.21
N ILE A 54 -7.25 -9.66 -18.65
CA ILE A 54 -8.08 -9.42 -17.45
C ILE A 54 -9.48 -8.97 -17.87
N GLN A 55 -10.40 -9.93 -17.93
CA GLN A 55 -11.82 -9.67 -18.18
C GLN A 55 -12.38 -8.66 -17.14
N PRO A 56 -12.85 -7.47 -17.57
CA PRO A 56 -13.32 -6.45 -16.65
C PRO A 56 -14.56 -6.94 -15.90
N SER A 57 -14.53 -6.88 -14.56
CA SER A 57 -15.54 -7.57 -13.75
C SER A 57 -16.96 -7.09 -14.07
N ARG A 58 -17.77 -8.00 -14.65
CA ARG A 58 -19.15 -7.70 -15.07
C ARG A 58 -20.04 -7.57 -13.84
N GLY A 59 -20.06 -6.36 -13.27
CA GLY A 59 -20.69 -6.02 -12.00
C GLY A 59 -22.12 -6.54 -11.83
N LYS A 60 -22.49 -6.85 -10.57
CA LYS A 60 -23.63 -7.70 -10.16
C LYS A 60 -24.95 -7.50 -10.92
N LYS A 61 -25.29 -6.27 -11.34
CA LYS A 61 -26.46 -5.97 -12.21
C LYS A 61 -26.44 -6.76 -13.53
N ARG A 62 -25.29 -6.88 -14.21
CA ARG A 62 -25.20 -7.54 -15.53
C ARG A 62 -25.41 -9.06 -15.43
N LYS A 63 -25.16 -9.69 -14.28
CA LYS A 63 -25.52 -11.11 -14.03
C LYS A 63 -27.05 -11.32 -13.99
N ARG A 64 -27.84 -10.35 -13.52
CA ARG A 64 -29.32 -10.43 -13.56
C ARG A 64 -29.83 -10.30 -15.00
N ASN A 65 -29.35 -9.31 -15.74
CA ASN A 65 -29.77 -9.11 -17.14
C ASN A 65 -29.28 -10.25 -18.05
N ALA A 66 -28.09 -10.83 -17.81
CA ALA A 66 -27.63 -12.02 -18.54
C ALA A 66 -28.51 -13.25 -18.25
N LYS A 67 -28.97 -13.46 -17.00
CA LYS A 67 -29.91 -14.55 -16.69
C LYS A 67 -31.30 -14.33 -17.33
N VAL A 68 -31.76 -13.09 -17.45
CA VAL A 68 -33.01 -12.76 -18.17
C VAL A 68 -32.85 -12.94 -19.68
N ALA A 69 -31.74 -12.49 -20.27
CA ALA A 69 -31.46 -12.68 -21.70
C ALA A 69 -31.29 -14.17 -22.07
N ALA A 70 -30.60 -14.95 -21.24
CA ALA A 70 -30.46 -16.40 -21.43
C ALA A 70 -31.81 -17.14 -21.30
N ALA A 71 -32.73 -16.65 -20.45
CA ALA A 71 -34.09 -17.19 -20.36
C ALA A 71 -34.96 -16.83 -21.57
N ALA A 72 -34.68 -15.71 -22.26
CA ALA A 72 -35.36 -15.32 -23.50
C ALA A 72 -34.77 -16.02 -24.74
N ALA A 73 -33.46 -16.27 -24.77
CA ALA A 73 -32.78 -16.95 -25.87
C ALA A 73 -33.03 -18.48 -25.93
N ALA A 74 -33.70 -19.05 -24.93
CA ALA A 74 -33.96 -20.48 -24.83
C ALA A 74 -35.17 -20.98 -25.65
N GLN A 75 -35.56 -20.26 -26.71
CA GLN A 75 -36.76 -20.57 -27.52
C GLN A 75 -36.48 -20.89 -29.00
N ASP A 76 -35.28 -20.63 -29.54
CA ASP A 76 -34.91 -20.96 -30.93
C ASP A 76 -33.57 -21.76 -30.99
N PRO A 77 -33.60 -23.10 -31.08
CA PRO A 77 -32.41 -23.94 -31.05
C PRO A 77 -31.94 -24.37 -32.46
N ALA A 78 -31.43 -23.44 -33.29
CA ALA A 78 -30.99 -23.78 -34.66
C ALA A 78 -29.90 -22.87 -35.27
N SER A 79 -28.62 -23.03 -34.88
CA SER A 79 -27.45 -23.05 -35.79
C SER A 79 -26.09 -23.13 -35.06
N GLY A 80 -25.07 -23.58 -35.79
CA GLY A 80 -23.77 -24.06 -35.31
C GLY A 80 -22.96 -23.18 -34.35
N ALA A 81 -22.32 -23.86 -33.41
CA ALA A 81 -21.21 -23.38 -32.59
C ALA A 81 -20.34 -24.58 -32.15
N GLU A 82 -19.83 -25.32 -33.15
CA GLU A 82 -18.61 -26.11 -32.98
C GLU A 82 -17.40 -25.14 -32.92
N ASP A 83 -16.19 -25.63 -32.64
CA ASP A 83 -14.97 -24.84 -32.40
C ASP A 83 -14.98 -23.90 -31.17
N ALA A 84 -14.78 -24.50 -29.98
CA ALA A 84 -14.43 -23.76 -28.75
C ALA A 84 -13.43 -24.51 -27.83
N ASP A 85 -12.73 -25.52 -28.34
CA ASP A 85 -11.88 -26.43 -27.55
C ASP A 85 -10.41 -26.37 -28.02
N MET A 86 -9.71 -25.31 -27.60
CA MET A 86 -8.25 -25.11 -27.59
C MET A 86 -7.94 -23.69 -27.06
N ALA A 87 -8.35 -23.41 -25.83
CA ALA A 87 -8.00 -22.16 -25.15
C ALA A 87 -6.55 -22.26 -24.64
N ASP A 88 -5.62 -21.70 -25.42
CA ASP A 88 -4.19 -21.63 -25.13
C ASP A 88 -3.89 -21.17 -23.70
N ALA A 89 -2.83 -21.71 -23.10
CA ALA A 89 -2.47 -21.42 -21.71
C ALA A 89 -2.15 -19.91 -21.59
N PRO A 90 -2.78 -19.18 -20.66
CA PRO A 90 -2.65 -17.73 -20.63
C PRO A 90 -1.18 -17.32 -20.50
N PRO A 91 -0.68 -16.42 -21.37
CA PRO A 91 0.74 -16.10 -21.43
C PRO A 91 1.24 -15.57 -20.08
N PRO A 92 2.50 -15.84 -19.71
CA PRO A 92 3.04 -15.45 -18.42
C PRO A 92 2.91 -13.93 -18.24
N PRO A 93 2.40 -13.46 -17.08
CA PRO A 93 2.22 -12.02 -16.85
C PRO A 93 3.58 -11.33 -16.89
N PRO A 94 3.71 -10.12 -17.50
CA PRO A 94 4.99 -9.44 -17.66
C PRO A 94 5.74 -9.34 -16.34
N GLU A 95 7.06 -9.55 -16.35
CA GLU A 95 7.86 -9.68 -15.12
C GLU A 95 7.75 -8.44 -14.20
N LEU A 96 7.61 -7.27 -14.81
CA LEU A 96 7.28 -5.99 -14.16
C LEU A 96 6.06 -6.07 -13.21
N SER A 97 5.06 -6.90 -13.50
CA SER A 97 3.86 -7.05 -12.69
C SER A 97 4.13 -7.53 -11.26
N ARG A 98 5.27 -8.22 -11.04
CA ARG A 98 5.75 -8.67 -9.72
C ARG A 98 6.63 -7.64 -9.00
N HIS A 99 6.90 -6.50 -9.66
CA HIS A 99 7.86 -5.49 -9.22
C HIS A 99 7.23 -4.09 -9.06
N VAL A 100 6.02 -3.89 -9.57
CA VAL A 100 5.25 -2.64 -9.48
C VAL A 100 4.01 -2.82 -8.60
N LEU A 101 3.98 -2.10 -7.48
CA LEU A 101 2.79 -1.93 -6.64
C LEU A 101 1.90 -0.84 -7.23
N VAL A 102 0.59 -1.09 -7.36
CA VAL A 102 -0.37 -0.13 -7.90
C VAL A 102 -1.49 0.13 -6.90
N GLY A 103 -1.81 1.41 -6.69
CA GLY A 103 -2.83 1.89 -5.76
C GLY A 103 -2.28 2.18 -4.36
N LEU A 104 -2.80 3.24 -3.73
CA LEU A 104 -2.34 3.75 -2.45
C LEU A 104 -2.27 2.67 -1.36
N ASN A 105 -3.35 1.93 -1.14
CA ASN A 105 -3.42 0.89 -0.10
C ASN A 105 -2.38 -0.23 -0.29
N SER A 106 -1.92 -0.47 -1.53
CA SER A 106 -0.86 -1.43 -1.84
C SER A 106 0.50 -0.89 -1.40
N VAL A 107 0.73 0.40 -1.65
CA VAL A 107 1.97 1.11 -1.28
C VAL A 107 2.05 1.35 0.23
N THR A 108 0.99 1.83 0.89
CA THR A 108 1.01 2.09 2.33
C THR A 108 1.23 0.80 3.11
N ARG A 109 0.50 -0.29 2.82
CA ARG A 109 0.67 -1.58 3.49
C ARG A 109 2.06 -2.18 3.33
N HIS A 110 2.70 -1.96 2.17
CA HIS A 110 4.07 -2.40 1.95
C HIS A 110 5.06 -1.57 2.77
N LEU A 111 4.89 -0.25 2.81
CA LEU A 111 5.70 0.64 3.67
C LEU A 111 5.47 0.39 5.16
N GLU A 112 4.24 0.15 5.60
CA GLU A 112 3.87 -0.24 6.97
C GLU A 112 4.57 -1.55 7.37
N ALA A 113 4.59 -2.54 6.47
CA ALA A 113 5.25 -3.83 6.72
C ALA A 113 6.78 -3.74 6.72
N LEU A 114 7.38 -2.85 5.92
CA LEU A 114 8.80 -2.52 6.01
C LEU A 114 9.12 -1.75 7.31
N ALA A 115 8.33 -0.74 7.66
CA ALA A 115 8.46 0.03 8.90
C ALA A 115 8.34 -0.85 10.16
N ALA A 116 7.47 -1.87 10.14
CA ALA A 116 7.36 -2.84 11.23
C ALA A 116 8.63 -3.71 11.38
N LYS A 117 9.35 -3.99 10.28
CA LYS A 117 10.65 -4.68 10.33
C LYS A 117 11.72 -3.78 10.95
N SER A 118 11.92 -2.58 10.39
CA SER A 118 12.94 -1.60 10.82
C SER A 118 12.69 -1.00 12.21
N ALA A 119 11.44 -0.98 12.70
CA ALA A 119 11.09 -0.39 13.99
C ALA A 119 11.99 -0.88 15.15
N PRO A 120 12.57 0.02 15.96
CA PRO A 120 13.49 -0.35 17.03
C PRO A 120 12.80 -1.19 18.11
N PRO A 121 13.55 -2.08 18.82
CA PRO A 121 12.98 -3.00 19.80
C PRO A 121 12.19 -2.30 20.92
N THR A 122 12.57 -1.07 21.28
CA THR A 122 11.91 -0.21 22.27
C THR A 122 10.41 -0.01 21.99
N MET A 123 9.99 0.04 20.71
CA MET A 123 8.56 0.20 20.36
C MET A 123 7.79 -1.13 20.36
N LYS A 124 8.48 -2.25 20.13
CA LYS A 124 7.86 -3.58 19.95
C LYS A 124 7.29 -4.17 21.26
N GLY A 125 7.55 -3.53 22.40
CA GLY A 125 7.09 -3.99 23.73
C GLY A 125 5.70 -3.51 24.19
N LEU A 126 5.11 -2.46 23.61
CA LEU A 126 3.89 -1.85 24.17
C LEU A 126 2.57 -2.60 23.88
N HIS A 127 2.57 -3.57 22.95
CA HIS A 127 1.37 -4.31 22.55
C HIS A 127 1.53 -5.83 22.63
N ALA A 128 2.13 -6.33 23.72
CA ALA A 128 1.85 -7.69 24.17
C ALA A 128 0.51 -7.70 24.95
N PRO A 129 -0.55 -8.38 24.47
CA PRO A 129 -1.77 -8.52 25.25
C PRO A 129 -1.48 -9.38 26.49
N SER A 130 -1.60 -8.79 27.68
CA SER A 130 -1.33 -9.48 28.95
C SER A 130 -2.24 -10.70 29.12
N SER A 131 -1.68 -11.89 28.91
CA SER A 131 -2.37 -13.16 29.13
C SER A 131 -2.58 -13.34 30.64
N ALA A 132 -3.81 -13.09 31.10
CA ALA A 132 -4.14 -13.05 32.53
C ALA A 132 -3.90 -14.41 33.23
N SER A 133 -2.75 -14.52 33.90
CA SER A 133 -2.38 -15.66 34.72
C SER A 133 -3.22 -15.71 36.00
N LYS A 134 -4.31 -16.48 35.97
CA LYS A 134 -5.02 -16.88 37.19
C LYS A 134 -4.20 -17.94 37.95
N PRO A 135 -3.88 -17.75 39.25
CA PRO A 135 -3.30 -18.79 40.09
C PRO A 135 -4.39 -19.62 40.80
N GLY A 136 -4.06 -20.89 41.12
CA GLY A 136 -4.72 -21.67 42.17
C GLY A 136 -5.93 -22.52 41.75
N GLU A 137 -5.69 -23.83 41.61
CA GLU A 137 -6.70 -24.87 41.87
C GLU A 137 -6.77 -25.12 43.40
N PRO A 138 -7.90 -25.64 43.95
CA PRO A 138 -8.02 -27.10 44.08
C PRO A 138 -9.46 -27.67 43.91
N THR A 139 -9.55 -28.98 43.65
CA THR A 139 -10.77 -29.80 43.46
C THR A 139 -10.71 -31.05 44.40
N PRO A 140 -11.72 -31.95 44.56
CA PRO A 140 -13.13 -32.00 44.10
C PRO A 140 -14.12 -31.85 45.30
N PRO A 141 -15.15 -32.70 45.67
CA PRO A 141 -15.64 -34.02 45.21
C PRO A 141 -17.12 -34.12 44.73
N ASP A 142 -17.42 -35.27 44.09
CA ASP A 142 -18.67 -36.04 43.98
C ASP A 142 -20.10 -35.42 44.09
N GLN A 143 -20.89 -35.53 43.00
CA GLN A 143 -21.91 -36.60 42.87
C GLN A 143 -22.66 -36.70 41.51
N LYS A 144 -22.43 -37.80 40.78
CA LYS A 144 -23.42 -38.78 40.22
C LYS A 144 -24.80 -38.33 39.65
N THR A 145 -24.98 -38.42 38.31
CA THR A 145 -26.02 -39.19 37.52
C THR A 145 -25.88 -38.84 36.02
N ALA A 146 -25.79 -39.77 35.05
CA ALA A 146 -26.86 -40.47 34.30
C ALA A 146 -27.79 -39.53 33.47
N ALA A 147 -28.12 -39.75 32.19
CA ALA A 147 -27.91 -40.91 31.30
C ALA A 147 -27.93 -40.55 29.78
N VAL A 148 -27.52 -41.51 28.90
CA VAL A 148 -28.06 -41.88 27.55
C VAL A 148 -28.57 -40.75 26.63
N GLU A 149 -28.10 -40.59 25.37
CA GLU A 149 -28.47 -41.47 24.24
C GLU A 149 -27.47 -41.56 23.06
N ASN A 150 -27.49 -42.74 22.41
CA ASN A 150 -26.74 -43.20 21.22
C ASN A 150 -27.14 -42.45 19.90
N THR A 151 -26.62 -42.66 18.67
CA THR A 151 -25.91 -43.79 17.99
C THR A 151 -25.07 -43.27 16.75
N PRO A 152 -24.57 -44.03 15.73
CA PRO A 152 -23.10 -44.13 15.57
C PRO A 152 -22.47 -43.94 14.15
N SER A 153 -21.13 -44.05 14.10
CA SER A 153 -20.26 -44.68 13.08
C SER A 153 -20.49 -44.49 11.56
N HIS A 154 -19.47 -43.90 10.90
CA HIS A 154 -18.54 -44.59 9.96
C HIS A 154 -17.46 -43.60 9.47
N ARG A 155 -16.23 -43.91 9.06
CA ARG A 155 -15.22 -44.97 9.30
C ARG A 155 -14.17 -44.80 8.17
N SER A 156 -12.97 -44.30 8.48
CA SER A 156 -11.75 -44.39 7.63
C SER A 156 -11.84 -43.64 6.27
N VAL A 157 -10.77 -43.33 5.52
CA VAL A 157 -9.42 -43.93 5.43
C VAL A 157 -8.33 -42.87 5.42
N GLU A 158 -7.26 -43.09 6.20
CA GLU A 158 -5.95 -42.46 5.98
C GLU A 158 -5.20 -43.23 4.89
N THR A 159 -4.79 -42.56 3.81
CA THR A 159 -3.95 -43.17 2.77
C THR A 159 -2.56 -42.57 2.83
N LYS A 160 -1.61 -43.31 3.44
CA LYS A 160 -0.20 -42.95 3.45
C LYS A 160 0.44 -43.19 2.08
N GLY A 161 1.15 -42.20 1.57
CA GLY A 161 2.01 -42.32 0.39
C GLY A 161 3.10 -41.24 0.43
N ASP A 162 4.35 -41.64 0.23
CA ASP A 162 5.54 -40.79 0.44
C ASP A 162 5.92 -40.02 -0.87
N PRO A 163 7.10 -39.38 -1.04
CA PRO A 163 7.14 -37.92 -0.99
C PRO A 163 7.64 -37.26 -2.29
N ALA A 164 6.72 -36.75 -3.12
CA ALA A 164 7.04 -36.02 -4.33
C ALA A 164 7.16 -34.50 -4.08
N GLN A 165 8.40 -34.03 -3.91
CA GLN A 165 8.91 -32.65 -3.86
C GLN A 165 7.89 -31.52 -4.13
N SER A 166 7.16 -31.09 -3.08
CA SER A 166 6.66 -29.72 -3.01
C SER A 166 7.84 -28.79 -2.79
N THR A 167 8.32 -28.14 -3.85
CA THR A 167 9.28 -27.04 -3.70
C THR A 167 8.65 -25.98 -2.80
N PRO A 168 9.29 -25.57 -1.70
CA PRO A 168 8.72 -24.58 -0.80
C PRO A 168 8.67 -23.24 -1.54
N ILE A 169 7.48 -22.81 -1.92
CA ILE A 169 7.25 -21.45 -2.43
C ILE A 169 7.72 -20.50 -1.31
N PRO A 170 8.79 -19.72 -1.51
CA PRO A 170 9.27 -18.83 -0.45
C PRO A 170 8.17 -17.81 -0.17
N ALA A 171 7.88 -17.59 1.11
CA ALA A 171 6.96 -16.54 1.52
C ALA A 171 7.46 -15.20 0.95
N PRO A 172 6.58 -14.31 0.45
CA PRO A 172 7.00 -13.12 -0.29
C PRO A 172 7.83 -12.21 0.60
N GLU A 173 9.14 -12.20 0.37
CA GLU A 173 10.06 -11.35 1.09
C GLU A 173 9.72 -9.89 0.81
N LEU A 174 9.51 -9.12 1.89
CA LEU A 174 9.25 -7.68 1.83
C LEU A 174 10.52 -6.97 1.37
N ARG A 175 10.67 -6.87 0.05
CA ARG A 175 11.72 -6.14 -0.68
C ARG A 175 11.59 -4.63 -0.46
N SER A 176 12.71 -3.92 -0.52
CA SER A 176 12.74 -2.46 -0.47
C SER A 176 12.05 -1.84 -1.70
N LEU A 177 11.57 -0.61 -1.52
CA LEU A 177 11.11 0.25 -2.62
C LEU A 177 12.29 1.12 -3.09
N SER A 178 12.41 1.35 -4.40
CA SER A 178 13.29 2.40 -4.94
C SER A 178 12.53 3.70 -5.20
N LEU A 179 11.28 3.61 -5.68
CA LEU A 179 10.44 4.76 -6.00
C LEU A 179 9.03 4.61 -5.41
N VAL A 180 8.47 5.72 -4.94
CA VAL A 180 7.03 5.90 -4.67
C VAL A 180 6.56 7.16 -5.39
N ILE A 181 5.52 7.04 -6.22
CA ILE A 181 5.07 8.06 -7.16
C ILE A 181 3.60 8.38 -6.88
N ILE A 182 3.27 9.66 -6.75
CA ILE A 182 1.93 10.15 -6.39
C ILE A 182 1.45 11.15 -7.45
N PRO A 183 0.40 10.84 -8.24
CA PRO A 183 -0.23 11.78 -9.16
C PRO A 183 -1.17 12.74 -8.41
N HIS A 184 -0.59 13.66 -7.65
CA HIS A 184 -1.31 14.68 -6.88
C HIS A 184 -0.46 15.96 -6.74
N PRO A 185 -1.01 17.16 -6.98
CA PRO A 185 -0.22 18.40 -7.10
C PRO A 185 0.26 18.98 -5.75
N ALA A 186 -0.43 18.65 -4.66
CA ALA A 186 -0.10 19.12 -3.31
C ALA A 186 -0.32 17.99 -2.27
N PRO A 187 0.43 16.87 -2.35
CA PRO A 187 0.21 15.73 -1.46
C PRO A 187 0.45 16.05 0.02
N GLN A 188 1.26 17.07 0.32
CA GLN A 188 1.52 17.58 1.66
C GLN A 188 0.28 18.19 2.36
N THR A 189 -0.72 18.68 1.61
CA THR A 189 -1.98 19.19 2.19
C THR A 189 -3.10 18.15 2.22
N SER A 190 -2.92 17.01 1.53
CA SER A 190 -3.93 15.96 1.44
C SER A 190 -3.70 14.93 2.55
N PRO A 191 -4.66 14.67 3.47
CA PRO A 191 -4.49 13.68 4.54
C PRO A 191 -4.27 12.25 3.99
N VAL A 192 -4.69 12.02 2.75
CA VAL A 192 -4.52 10.79 1.98
C VAL A 192 -3.04 10.51 1.66
N TYR A 193 -2.19 11.53 1.59
CA TYR A 193 -0.78 11.40 1.20
C TYR A 193 0.22 11.99 2.20
N ALA A 194 -0.21 12.91 3.08
CA ALA A 194 0.63 13.61 4.05
C ALA A 194 1.49 12.69 4.96
N HIS A 195 1.04 11.45 5.19
CA HIS A 195 1.71 10.46 6.03
C HIS A 195 2.77 9.59 5.29
N LEU A 196 2.80 9.60 3.96
CA LEU A 196 3.71 8.76 3.18
C LEU A 196 5.20 9.05 3.43
N PRO A 197 5.67 10.31 3.55
CA PRO A 197 7.03 10.62 3.99
C PRO A 197 7.42 9.92 5.30
N THR A 198 6.53 9.93 6.30
CA THR A 198 6.78 9.30 7.60
C THR A 198 6.95 7.79 7.45
N LEU A 199 6.06 7.14 6.68
CA LEU A 199 6.18 5.70 6.40
C LEU A 199 7.47 5.38 5.63
N LEU A 200 7.87 6.24 4.69
CA LEU A 200 9.13 6.10 3.94
C LEU A 200 10.35 6.21 4.87
N HIS A 201 10.43 7.25 5.70
CA HIS A 201 11.52 7.43 6.67
C HIS A 201 11.59 6.26 7.65
N LEU A 202 10.46 5.85 8.24
CA LEU A 202 10.40 4.68 9.12
C LEU A 202 10.84 3.39 8.41
N SER A 203 10.40 3.16 7.17
CA SER A 203 10.80 1.98 6.37
C SER A 203 12.28 1.98 5.96
N ALA A 204 12.93 3.15 5.95
CA ALA A 204 14.34 3.33 5.64
C ALA A 204 15.24 3.37 6.89
N LEU A 205 14.69 3.32 8.11
CA LEU A 205 15.49 3.26 9.33
C LEU A 205 16.36 1.99 9.34
N PRO A 206 17.67 2.10 9.65
CA PRO A 206 18.57 0.97 9.66
C PRO A 206 18.23 0.01 10.82
N PRO A 207 17.94 -1.28 10.57
CA PRO A 207 17.62 -2.25 11.63
C PRO A 207 18.85 -2.61 12.50
N SER A 208 20.05 -2.25 12.04
CA SER A 208 21.32 -2.32 12.76
C SER A 208 22.15 -1.08 12.37
N PRO A 209 22.84 -0.41 13.30
CA PRO A 209 23.61 0.81 13.00
C PRO A 209 24.81 0.61 12.06
N GLN A 210 25.10 -0.63 11.65
CA GLN A 210 26.14 -0.97 10.67
C GLN A 210 25.59 -1.21 9.25
N THR A 211 24.27 -1.13 9.05
CA THR A 211 23.63 -1.36 7.73
C THR A 211 22.84 -0.13 7.33
N ALA A 212 23.54 0.88 6.82
CA ALA A 212 22.91 1.99 6.13
C ALA A 212 22.21 1.48 4.86
N ALA A 213 21.04 2.04 4.53
CA ALA A 213 20.39 1.74 3.27
C ALA A 213 21.05 2.56 2.15
N ASP A 214 21.96 1.95 1.38
CA ASP A 214 22.71 2.59 0.28
C ASP A 214 21.82 3.34 -0.73
N ASN A 215 20.56 2.92 -0.86
CA ASN A 215 19.61 3.46 -1.82
C ASN A 215 18.28 3.87 -1.14
N PRO A 216 18.17 5.11 -0.64
CA PRO A 216 16.93 5.61 -0.04
C PRO A 216 15.81 5.76 -1.08
N THR A 217 14.63 5.22 -0.76
CA THR A 217 13.41 5.36 -1.57
C THR A 217 13.14 6.82 -1.93
N ARG A 218 12.99 7.14 -3.22
CA ARG A 218 12.59 8.49 -3.65
C ARG A 218 11.07 8.63 -3.72
N LEU A 219 10.57 9.78 -3.28
CA LEU A 219 9.17 10.17 -3.36
C LEU A 219 9.00 11.16 -4.51
N VAL A 220 8.09 10.87 -5.43
CA VAL A 220 7.85 11.68 -6.62
C VAL A 220 6.41 12.21 -6.61
N PRO A 221 6.16 13.45 -6.14
CA PRO A 221 4.95 14.18 -6.47
C PRO A 221 4.90 14.50 -7.98
N LEU A 222 3.76 14.22 -8.62
CA LEU A 222 3.47 14.60 -10.00
C LEU A 222 2.19 15.44 -10.07
N GLN A 223 2.16 16.41 -10.98
CA GLN A 223 0.96 17.20 -11.32
C GLN A 223 -0.31 16.37 -11.62
N SER A 224 -1.50 16.92 -11.35
CA SER A 224 -2.80 16.23 -11.46
C SER A 224 -3.09 15.55 -12.81
N SER A 225 -2.56 16.12 -13.91
CA SER A 225 -2.73 15.59 -15.27
C SER A 225 -2.13 14.20 -15.44
N SER A 226 -1.14 13.84 -14.63
CA SER A 226 -0.49 12.53 -14.63
C SER A 226 -1.44 11.39 -14.25
N GLU A 227 -2.47 11.63 -13.43
CA GLU A 227 -3.38 10.56 -13.00
C GLU A 227 -4.07 9.90 -14.21
N SER A 228 -4.64 10.72 -15.10
CA SER A 228 -5.34 10.23 -16.29
C SER A 228 -4.43 9.43 -17.21
N ARG A 229 -3.20 9.92 -17.45
CA ARG A 229 -2.22 9.26 -18.32
C ARG A 229 -1.72 7.94 -17.74
N LEU A 230 -1.48 7.89 -16.43
CA LEU A 230 -1.10 6.66 -15.74
C LEU A 230 -2.25 5.66 -15.64
N ALA A 231 -3.49 6.13 -15.47
CA ALA A 231 -4.70 5.30 -15.48
C ALA A 231 -4.93 4.66 -16.86
N GLU A 232 -4.74 5.42 -17.93
CA GLU A 232 -4.79 4.94 -19.32
C GLU A 232 -3.68 3.92 -19.62
N ALA A 233 -2.42 4.26 -19.35
CA ALA A 233 -1.27 3.37 -19.57
C ALA A 233 -1.34 2.07 -18.76
N LEU A 234 -1.95 2.09 -17.57
CA LEU A 234 -2.19 0.90 -16.73
C LEU A 234 -3.52 0.18 -17.01
N HIS A 235 -4.35 0.69 -17.93
CA HIS A 235 -5.71 0.24 -18.23
C HIS A 235 -6.59 -0.01 -16.98
N ILE A 236 -6.62 0.96 -16.04
CA ILE A 236 -7.43 0.93 -14.81
C ILE A 236 -8.12 2.27 -14.57
N PRO A 237 -9.26 2.33 -13.85
CA PRO A 237 -10.08 3.54 -13.82
C PRO A 237 -9.49 4.75 -13.08
N ARG A 238 -8.56 4.54 -12.14
CA ARG A 238 -7.91 5.58 -11.29
C ARG A 238 -6.55 5.09 -10.78
N VAL A 239 -5.64 6.00 -10.43
CA VAL A 239 -4.30 5.69 -9.89
C VAL A 239 -4.01 6.59 -8.69
N GLY A 240 -4.05 6.06 -7.46
CA GLY A 240 -3.73 6.85 -6.25
C GLY A 240 -2.24 6.95 -5.93
N ALA A 241 -1.47 5.89 -6.23
CA ALA A 241 -0.02 5.84 -6.06
C ALA A 241 0.55 4.67 -6.88
N ILE A 242 1.85 4.72 -7.16
CA ILE A 242 2.63 3.62 -7.75
C ILE A 242 3.90 3.45 -6.91
N GLY A 243 4.28 2.21 -6.59
CA GLY A 243 5.55 1.88 -5.94
C GLY A 243 6.37 0.93 -6.82
N ILE A 244 7.67 1.18 -6.96
CA ILE A 244 8.59 0.34 -7.74
C ILE A 244 9.61 -0.27 -6.77
N LEU A 245 9.66 -1.60 -6.73
CA LEU A 245 10.59 -2.37 -5.88
C LEU A 245 12.03 -2.27 -6.39
N ALA A 246 13.00 -2.50 -5.51
CA ALA A 246 14.41 -2.23 -5.80
C ALA A 246 15.00 -3.04 -6.97
N ASP A 247 14.49 -4.25 -7.22
CA ASP A 247 15.03 -5.19 -8.21
C ASP A 247 14.18 -5.23 -9.51
N ALA A 248 13.46 -4.16 -9.83
CA ALA A 248 12.53 -4.15 -10.96
C ALA A 248 13.26 -4.16 -12.32
N PRO A 249 13.03 -5.17 -13.19
CA PRO A 249 13.76 -5.29 -14.45
C PRO A 249 13.43 -4.14 -15.40
N GLY A 250 14.44 -3.54 -16.01
CA GLY A 250 14.27 -2.42 -16.96
C GLY A 250 13.94 -1.06 -16.33
N THR A 251 13.76 -0.95 -15.00
CA THR A 251 13.45 0.36 -14.37
C THR A 251 14.69 1.18 -14.01
N MET A 252 15.91 0.63 -14.19
CA MET A 252 17.15 1.25 -13.71
C MET A 252 17.31 2.70 -14.20
N GLY A 253 17.18 2.95 -15.52
CA GLY A 253 17.29 4.31 -16.07
C GLY A 253 16.28 5.31 -15.50
N LEU A 254 15.05 4.89 -15.19
CA LEU A 254 14.05 5.72 -14.52
C LEU A 254 14.42 5.95 -13.04
N VAL A 255 14.89 4.91 -12.35
CA VAL A 255 15.31 4.98 -10.95
C VAL A 255 16.52 5.91 -10.78
N ASP A 256 17.49 5.83 -11.67
CA ASP A 256 18.72 6.61 -11.60
C ASP A 256 18.49 8.08 -12.02
N TYR A 257 17.73 8.33 -13.10
CA TYR A 257 17.27 9.69 -13.46
C TYR A 257 16.54 10.37 -12.28
N VAL A 258 15.63 9.64 -11.61
CA VAL A 258 14.92 10.16 -10.43
C VAL A 258 15.88 10.35 -9.24
N ARG A 259 16.88 9.50 -9.04
CA ARG A 259 17.87 9.66 -7.95
C ARG A 259 18.78 10.88 -8.14
N GLU A 260 19.09 11.24 -9.39
CA GLU A 260 19.87 12.43 -9.76
C GLU A 260 19.06 13.73 -9.66
N ARG A 261 17.78 13.72 -10.06
CA ARG A 261 16.91 14.90 -10.08
C ARG A 261 16.14 15.15 -8.79
N VAL A 262 15.75 14.09 -8.08
CA VAL A 262 14.82 14.18 -6.94
C VAL A 262 15.55 13.92 -5.63
N GLY A 263 15.53 14.93 -4.75
CA GLY A 263 16.13 14.85 -3.43
C GLY A 263 15.47 13.80 -2.51
N PRO A 264 16.18 13.32 -1.48
CA PRO A 264 15.59 12.46 -0.45
C PRO A 264 14.55 13.23 0.38
N THR A 265 13.43 12.59 0.68
CA THR A 265 12.40 13.12 1.59
C THR A 265 12.93 13.12 3.03
N GLN A 266 12.67 14.17 3.81
CA GLN A 266 13.20 14.29 5.18
C GLN A 266 12.09 14.42 6.22
N CYS A 267 12.06 13.53 7.21
CA CYS A 267 11.07 13.52 8.29
C CYS A 267 11.72 13.72 9.66
N ARG A 268 12.45 14.83 9.84
CA ARG A 268 13.30 15.09 11.02
C ARG A 268 12.57 15.00 12.36
N TRP A 269 11.26 15.27 12.40
CA TRP A 269 10.44 15.05 13.61
C TRP A 269 10.47 13.60 14.12
N VAL A 270 10.64 12.61 13.23
CA VAL A 270 10.75 11.19 13.60
C VAL A 270 12.05 10.97 14.37
N ASP A 271 13.16 11.56 13.92
CA ASP A 271 14.45 11.48 14.58
C ASP A 271 14.45 12.25 15.92
N GLU A 272 13.82 13.43 15.95
CA GLU A 272 13.57 14.22 17.17
C GLU A 272 12.76 13.42 18.22
N ALA A 273 11.68 12.76 17.79
CA ALA A 273 10.83 11.94 18.65
C ALA A 273 11.51 10.63 19.10
N LEU A 274 12.29 9.98 18.23
CA LEU A 274 13.11 8.80 18.57
C LEU A 274 14.17 9.13 19.61
N ASN A 275 14.72 10.35 19.60
CA ASN A 275 15.69 10.82 20.58
C ASN A 275 15.06 11.17 21.95
N GLY A 276 13.72 11.07 22.09
CA GLY A 276 13.01 11.24 23.36
C GLY A 276 13.01 12.66 23.95
N GLY A 277 13.46 13.66 23.20
CA GLY A 277 13.54 15.05 23.66
C GLY A 277 12.19 15.76 23.63
N TRP A 278 11.82 16.43 24.73
CA TRP A 278 10.61 17.28 24.75
C TRP A 278 10.85 18.58 23.98
N GLY A 279 10.18 18.75 22.83
CA GLY A 279 10.31 19.93 21.96
C GLY A 279 9.73 21.25 22.50
N GLY A 280 9.26 21.29 23.74
CA GLY A 280 8.67 22.48 24.35
C GLY A 280 7.25 22.81 23.86
N VAL A 281 6.83 24.06 24.07
CA VAL A 281 5.56 24.59 23.55
C VAL A 281 5.86 25.80 22.66
N LYS A 282 5.62 25.69 21.35
CA LYS A 282 5.69 26.85 20.45
C LYS A 282 4.35 27.60 20.48
N VAL A 283 4.42 28.91 20.69
CA VAL A 283 3.24 29.81 20.67
C VAL A 283 3.43 30.85 19.58
N SER A 284 2.46 30.93 18.69
CA SER A 284 2.34 31.98 17.67
C SER A 284 1.35 33.05 18.15
N SER A 285 1.69 34.32 17.96
CA SER A 285 0.79 35.45 18.21
C SER A 285 0.31 36.04 16.89
N SER A 286 -1.01 36.12 16.72
CA SER A 286 -1.60 36.87 15.62
C SER A 286 -2.16 38.18 16.16
N ALA A 287 -1.72 39.30 15.58
CA ALA A 287 -2.59 40.47 15.49
C ALA A 287 -3.77 40.12 14.56
N ALA A 288 -4.87 40.85 14.71
CA ALA A 288 -6.08 40.75 13.89
C ALA A 288 -6.46 42.15 13.36
#